data_AF-A0A2H1WQ82-F1
#
_entry.id   AF-A0A2H1WQ82-F1
#
_cell.length_a   1.000
_cell.length_b   1.000
_cell.length_c   1.000
_cell.angle_alpha   90.00
_cell.angle_beta   90.00
_cell.angle_gamma   90.00
#
_symmetry.space_group_name_H-M   'P 1'
#
loop_
_entity.id
_entity.type
_entity.pdbx_description
1 polymer ?
#
loop_
_entity_poly.entity_id
_entity_poly.type
_entity_poly.pdbx_seq_one_letter_code
_entity_poly.pdbx_strand_id
1 'polypeptide(L)'
;MLSFKVGARQLMRWKELQLDRLKYHSGVGVFGHRPTKVNDVDLPEEVIARRNENCRAQRLVDAYRTYGHLRATIDNVNYKNEDRTVKELSLSRYGLSSEDAVDLGLLYGHEGKQSVRNLVETLEGIYCGPISYEFNYLETEAEREWFAQRVENGQDAIDNARRVEIAKELIRSQAWDKFLALKFPTVKRYCGEGAESILTFFSSLLKLTAAGE
;
A
#
# COMPACT_ATOMS: atom_id res chain seq x y z
N MET A 1 27.29 -70.77 5.27
CA MET A 1 27.68 -69.56 6.03
C MET A 1 27.25 -68.34 5.20
N LEU A 2 26.00 -67.88 5.38
CA LEU A 2 25.40 -66.77 4.65
C LEU A 2 24.91 -65.76 5.67
N SER A 3 25.63 -64.64 5.77
CA SER A 3 25.37 -63.57 6.72
C SER A 3 24.38 -62.58 6.09
N PHE A 4 23.14 -62.58 6.57
CA PHE A 4 22.13 -61.59 6.20
C PHE A 4 22.36 -60.30 7.02
N LYS A 5 22.86 -59.25 6.36
CA LYS A 5 22.87 -57.89 6.92
C LYS A 5 21.45 -57.33 6.84
N VAL A 6 20.78 -57.20 7.98
CA VAL A 6 19.53 -56.44 8.11
C VAL A 6 19.88 -54.95 8.05
N GLY A 7 19.40 -54.27 7.00
CA GLY A 7 19.59 -52.85 6.79
C GLY A 7 18.99 -52.03 7.93
N ALA A 8 19.81 -51.18 8.55
CA ALA A 8 19.37 -50.20 9.52
C ALA A 8 18.41 -49.21 8.86
N ARG A 9 17.14 -49.21 9.27
CA ARG A 9 16.18 -48.15 8.93
C ARG A 9 16.77 -46.83 9.45
N GLN A 10 17.08 -45.91 8.54
CA GLN A 10 17.36 -44.52 8.89
C GLN A 10 16.10 -43.93 9.53
N LEU A 11 16.05 -43.95 10.86
CA LEU A 11 15.15 -43.13 11.64
C LEU A 11 15.52 -41.68 11.34
N MET A 12 14.68 -41.02 10.53
CA MET A 12 14.75 -39.60 10.25
C MET A 12 15.03 -38.85 11.54
N ARG A 13 16.20 -38.20 11.58
CA ARG A 13 16.73 -37.52 12.75
C ARG A 13 16.01 -36.17 12.86
N TRP A 14 14.88 -36.16 13.57
CA TRP A 14 14.07 -34.98 13.96
C TRP A 14 14.83 -33.97 14.88
N LYS A 15 16.16 -33.86 14.79
CA LYS A 15 16.98 -33.10 15.76
C LYS A 15 17.27 -31.65 15.38
N GLU A 16 16.84 -31.17 14.22
CA GLU A 16 17.24 -29.85 13.72
C GLU A 16 16.07 -28.95 13.27
N LEU A 17 14.83 -29.29 13.62
CA LEU A 17 13.76 -28.30 13.68
C LEU A 17 13.75 -27.70 15.08
N GLN A 18 14.55 -26.65 15.29
CA GLN A 18 14.29 -25.71 16.37
C GLN A 18 12.96 -25.01 16.09
N LEU A 19 11.86 -25.71 16.39
CA LEU A 19 10.58 -25.06 16.60
C LEU A 19 10.76 -24.24 17.87
N ASP A 20 11.09 -22.96 17.72
CA ASP A 20 10.91 -21.98 18.78
C ASP A 20 9.50 -22.21 19.31
N ARG A 21 9.40 -22.73 20.54
CA ARG A 21 8.09 -22.90 21.18
C ARG A 21 7.46 -21.52 21.15
N LEU A 22 6.40 -21.35 20.38
CA LEU A 22 5.53 -20.17 20.41
C LEU A 22 5.19 -19.94 21.87
N LYS A 23 5.87 -18.98 22.50
CA LYS A 23 5.68 -18.68 23.92
C LYS A 23 4.32 -18.00 24.02
N TYR A 24 3.28 -18.78 24.31
CA TYR A 24 1.92 -18.32 24.58
C TYR A 24 1.80 -17.49 25.87
N HIS A 25 2.88 -17.37 26.64
CA HIS A 25 2.97 -16.55 27.82
C HIS A 25 3.63 -15.21 27.49
N SER A 26 2.89 -14.11 27.68
CA SER A 26 3.54 -12.81 27.91
C SER A 26 4.51 -12.96 29.07
N GLY A 27 5.67 -12.31 29.00
CA GLY A 27 6.57 -12.17 30.15
C GLY A 27 5.94 -11.50 31.39
N VAL A 28 4.65 -11.14 31.34
CA VAL A 28 3.83 -10.52 32.40
C VAL A 28 2.94 -11.56 33.10
N GLY A 29 2.97 -12.83 32.69
CA GLY A 29 2.27 -13.92 33.39
C GLY A 29 0.78 -14.08 33.07
N VAL A 30 0.24 -13.34 32.09
CA VAL A 30 -1.16 -13.47 31.64
C VAL A 30 -1.23 -14.31 30.36
N PHE A 31 -2.07 -15.34 30.37
CA PHE A 31 -2.32 -16.20 29.21
C PHE A 31 -2.99 -15.42 28.07
N GLY A 32 -2.50 -15.59 26.84
CA GLY A 32 -3.12 -15.01 25.64
C GLY A 32 -2.87 -13.52 25.41
N HIS A 33 -2.16 -12.84 26.31
CA HIS A 33 -1.68 -11.48 26.07
C HIS A 33 -0.24 -11.55 25.57
N ARG A 34 0.08 -10.79 24.52
CA ARG A 34 1.45 -10.51 24.09
C ARG A 34 1.64 -8.99 24.16
N PRO A 35 2.51 -8.45 25.04
CA PRO A 35 2.70 -7.01 25.12
C PRO A 35 3.27 -6.49 23.80
N THR A 36 2.68 -5.41 23.30
CA THR A 36 3.20 -4.70 22.14
C THR A 36 4.52 -4.04 22.51
N LYS A 37 5.55 -4.22 21.69
CA LYS A 37 6.77 -3.43 21.81
C LYS A 37 6.48 -2.04 21.29
N VAL A 38 6.74 -1.02 22.11
CA VAL A 38 6.52 0.38 21.71
C VAL A 38 7.73 0.82 20.89
N ASN A 39 7.53 1.07 19.59
CA ASN A 39 8.38 1.83 18.66
C ASN A 39 9.91 1.76 18.92
N ASP A 40 10.54 0.66 18.50
CA ASP A 40 12.00 0.48 18.61
C ASP A 40 12.80 1.08 17.42
N VAL A 41 12.14 1.50 16.32
CA VAL A 41 12.83 1.90 15.08
C VAL A 41 12.64 3.39 14.82
N ASP A 42 13.74 4.14 14.94
CA ASP A 42 13.84 5.53 14.54
C ASP A 42 14.24 5.64 13.06
N LEU A 43 14.06 6.83 12.47
CA LEU A 43 14.47 7.13 11.11
C LEU A 43 16.01 7.04 10.97
N PRO A 44 16.54 6.53 9.84
CA PRO A 44 17.98 6.57 9.58
C PRO A 44 18.51 8.01 9.64
N GLU A 45 19.68 8.21 10.27
CA GLU A 45 20.29 9.55 10.45
C GLU A 45 20.47 10.30 9.12
N GLU A 46 20.76 9.57 8.04
CA GLU A 46 20.91 10.12 6.71
C GLU A 46 19.60 10.77 6.19
N VAL A 47 18.45 10.12 6.45
CA VAL A 47 17.14 10.66 6.05
C VAL A 47 16.84 11.93 6.84
N ILE A 48 17.15 11.93 8.14
CA ILE A 48 16.97 13.10 9.01
C ILE A 48 17.83 14.28 8.51
N ALA A 49 19.09 14.03 8.16
CA ALA A 49 19.99 15.05 7.61
C ALA A 49 19.44 15.65 6.30
N ARG A 50 19.02 14.81 5.34
CA ARG A 50 18.43 15.26 4.07
C ARG A 50 17.16 16.10 4.27
N ARG A 51 16.27 15.68 5.19
CA ARG A 51 15.05 16.41 5.56
C ARG A 51 15.38 17.78 6.18
N ASN A 52 16.39 17.84 7.03
CA ASN A 52 16.84 19.07 7.67
C ASN A 52 17.45 20.06 6.65
N GLU A 53 18.27 19.57 5.72
CA GLU A 53 18.84 20.36 4.64
C GLU A 53 17.76 20.96 3.71
N ASN A 54 16.72 20.17 3.40
CA ASN A 54 15.64 20.56 2.51
C ASN A 54 14.31 20.83 3.25
N CYS A 55 14.38 21.53 4.39
CA CYS A 55 13.23 21.69 5.30
C CYS A 55 11.97 22.29 4.64
N ARG A 56 12.13 23.22 3.69
CA ARG A 56 10.99 23.82 2.97
C ARG A 56 10.30 22.82 2.04
N ALA A 57 11.09 22.03 1.32
CA ALA A 57 10.58 21.00 0.43
C ALA A 57 9.96 19.83 1.22
N GLN A 58 10.57 19.44 2.35
CA GLN A 58 10.00 18.42 3.23
C GLN A 58 8.61 18.81 3.73
N ARG A 59 8.41 20.07 4.14
CA ARG A 59 7.08 20.56 4.57
C ARG A 59 6.04 20.51 3.45
N LEU A 60 6.45 20.65 2.19
CA LEU A 60 5.58 20.46 1.04
C LEU A 60 5.23 18.98 0.88
N VAL A 61 6.22 18.08 0.95
CA VAL A 61 6.01 16.62 0.90
C VAL A 61 5.02 16.17 2.00
N ASP A 62 5.21 16.63 3.24
CA ASP A 62 4.31 16.33 4.36
C ASP A 62 2.89 16.85 4.12
N ALA A 63 2.75 17.99 3.44
CA ALA A 63 1.45 18.53 3.07
C ALA A 63 0.77 17.68 1.99
N TYR A 64 1.50 17.13 1.02
CA TYR A 64 0.94 16.16 0.06
C TYR A 64 0.55 14.85 0.74
N ARG A 65 1.37 14.33 1.67
CA ARG A 65 1.04 13.15 2.49
C ARG A 65 -0.23 13.35 3.33
N THR A 66 -0.46 14.56 3.81
CA THR A 66 -1.61 14.88 4.66
C THR A 66 -2.86 15.22 3.86
N TYR A 67 -2.75 16.09 2.86
CA TYR A 67 -3.87 16.74 2.18
C TYR A 67 -4.00 16.38 0.70
N GLY A 68 -3.10 15.57 0.15
CA GLY A 68 -3.13 15.17 -1.27
C GLY A 68 -4.44 14.49 -1.67
N HIS A 69 -5.04 13.73 -0.75
CA HIS A 69 -6.32 13.07 -0.95
C HIS A 69 -7.47 14.03 -1.30
N LEU A 70 -7.42 15.30 -0.83
CA LEU A 70 -8.42 16.32 -1.14
C LEU A 70 -8.41 16.75 -2.61
N ARG A 71 -7.26 16.60 -3.29
CA ARG A 71 -7.09 16.96 -4.70
C ARG A 71 -7.18 15.75 -5.63
N ALA A 72 -7.25 14.53 -5.09
CA ALA A 72 -7.21 13.29 -5.85
C ALA A 72 -8.39 13.09 -6.81
N THR A 73 -8.18 12.31 -7.87
CA THR A 73 -9.18 12.00 -8.91
C THR A 73 -9.92 10.69 -8.62
N ILE A 74 -10.52 10.58 -7.44
CA ILE A 74 -11.21 9.36 -6.99
C ILE A 74 -12.63 9.16 -7.56
N ASP A 75 -13.29 10.25 -7.98
CA ASP A 75 -14.66 10.18 -8.53
C ASP A 75 -14.62 9.90 -10.05
N ASN A 76 -15.10 8.72 -10.44
CA ASN A 76 -15.16 8.27 -11.83
C ASN A 76 -16.26 8.94 -12.66
N VAL A 77 -17.30 9.47 -12.01
CA VAL A 77 -18.45 10.12 -12.66
C VAL A 77 -18.25 11.63 -12.73
N ASN A 78 -17.35 12.16 -11.88
CA ASN A 78 -17.10 13.60 -11.71
C ASN A 78 -18.40 14.36 -11.46
N TYR A 79 -19.20 13.85 -10.51
CA TYR A 79 -20.53 14.39 -10.20
C TYR A 79 -20.44 15.82 -9.64
N LYS A 80 -19.33 16.14 -8.98
CA LYS A 80 -19.07 17.45 -8.43
C LYS A 80 -17.92 18.15 -9.17
N ASN A 81 -18.25 19.22 -9.88
CA ASN A 81 -17.26 20.23 -10.34
C ASN A 81 -16.83 21.09 -9.15
N GLU A 82 -16.31 20.47 -8.09
CA GLU A 82 -15.71 21.20 -6.98
C GLU A 82 -14.34 21.70 -7.40
N ASP A 83 -14.06 22.97 -7.11
CA ASP A 83 -12.73 23.53 -7.22
C ASP A 83 -11.79 22.73 -6.31
N ARG A 84 -10.94 21.89 -6.90
CA ARG A 84 -9.99 21.02 -6.17
C ARG A 84 -8.73 21.77 -5.73
N THR A 85 -8.82 23.09 -5.63
CA THR A 85 -7.71 23.93 -5.18
C THR A 85 -7.52 23.80 -3.67
N VAL A 86 -6.46 23.10 -3.30
CA VAL A 86 -6.03 22.95 -1.90
C VAL A 86 -4.93 23.97 -1.61
N LYS A 87 -5.19 24.91 -0.70
CA LYS A 87 -4.25 26.00 -0.38
C LYS A 87 -2.97 25.49 0.28
N GLU A 88 -3.06 24.38 1.00
CA GLU A 88 -1.96 23.66 1.64
C GLU A 88 -0.94 23.15 0.63
N LEU A 89 -1.33 22.88 -0.62
CA LEU A 89 -0.43 22.37 -1.67
C LEU A 89 0.26 23.48 -2.47
N SER A 90 -0.01 24.75 -2.15
CA SER A 90 0.56 25.89 -2.88
C SER A 90 2.05 26.12 -2.56
N LEU A 91 2.87 26.23 -3.60
CA LEU A 91 4.32 26.46 -3.47
C LEU A 91 4.64 27.78 -2.75
N SER A 92 3.83 28.80 -2.98
CA SER A 92 3.99 30.13 -2.37
C SER A 92 3.92 30.08 -0.83
N ARG A 93 3.18 29.14 -0.25
CA ARG A 93 3.08 28.95 1.20
C ARG A 93 4.42 28.52 1.84
N TYR A 94 5.27 27.85 1.07
CA TYR A 94 6.56 27.31 1.53
C TYR A 94 7.76 28.18 1.10
N GLY A 95 7.52 29.25 0.36
CA GLY A 95 8.58 30.11 -0.19
C GLY A 95 9.47 29.36 -1.18
N LEU A 96 8.88 28.46 -1.97
CA LEU A 96 9.54 27.70 -3.03
C LEU A 96 9.12 28.25 -4.40
N SER A 97 10.10 28.42 -5.29
CA SER A 97 9.89 28.66 -6.72
C SER A 97 9.92 27.33 -7.48
N SER A 98 9.27 27.26 -8.65
CA SER A 98 9.27 26.06 -9.49
C SER A 98 10.65 25.65 -9.99
N GLU A 99 11.57 26.60 -10.09
CA GLU A 99 12.93 26.42 -10.60
C GLU A 99 13.96 26.08 -9.51
N ASP A 100 13.59 26.18 -8.24
CA ASP A 100 14.50 25.92 -7.13
C ASP A 100 14.97 24.45 -7.18
N ALA A 101 16.25 24.23 -6.93
CA ALA A 101 16.83 22.90 -6.89
C ALA A 101 16.61 22.28 -5.49
N VAL A 102 15.95 21.14 -5.45
CA VAL A 102 15.65 20.37 -4.24
C VAL A 102 16.11 18.93 -4.42
N ASP A 103 16.50 18.29 -3.31
CA ASP A 103 16.79 16.85 -3.34
C ASP A 103 15.49 16.05 -3.46
N LEU A 104 15.39 15.22 -4.51
CA LEU A 104 14.25 14.32 -4.70
C LEU A 104 14.33 13.09 -3.78
N GLY A 105 15.50 12.84 -3.16
CA GLY A 105 15.70 11.81 -2.14
C GLY A 105 14.95 12.05 -0.83
N LEU A 106 14.08 13.06 -0.77
CA LEU A 106 13.04 13.21 0.25
C LEU A 106 11.89 12.20 0.07
N LEU A 107 11.67 11.75 -1.16
CA LEU A 107 10.71 10.70 -1.50
C LEU A 107 11.42 9.36 -1.52
N TYR A 108 10.76 8.33 -1.00
CA TYR A 108 11.29 6.97 -1.10
C TYR A 108 11.28 6.48 -2.56
N GLY A 109 12.39 5.84 -2.99
CA GLY A 109 12.53 5.31 -4.36
C GLY A 109 13.01 6.33 -5.39
N HIS A 110 13.27 7.56 -4.96
CA HIS A 110 13.78 8.65 -5.80
C HIS A 110 15.14 9.14 -5.30
N GLU A 111 15.99 9.61 -6.22
CA GLU A 111 17.30 10.14 -5.90
C GLU A 111 17.68 11.32 -6.80
N GLY A 112 18.58 12.17 -6.31
CA GLY A 112 19.19 13.24 -7.06
C GLY A 112 18.49 14.59 -6.94
N LYS A 113 19.23 15.66 -7.23
CA LYS A 113 18.71 17.04 -7.19
C LYS A 113 17.93 17.33 -8.46
N GLN A 114 16.68 17.76 -8.30
CA GLN A 114 15.80 18.15 -9.39
C GLN A 114 15.10 19.47 -9.07
N SER A 115 14.38 20.03 -10.04
CA SER A 115 13.56 21.21 -9.81
C SER A 115 12.36 20.89 -8.91
N VAL A 116 11.90 21.87 -8.15
CA VAL A 116 10.64 21.78 -7.38
C VAL A 116 9.47 21.40 -8.27
N ARG A 117 9.46 21.84 -9.53
CA ARG A 117 8.45 21.42 -10.51
C ARG A 117 8.37 19.89 -10.64
N ASN A 118 9.51 19.22 -10.81
CA ASN A 118 9.54 17.76 -10.94
C ASN A 118 9.09 17.07 -9.65
N LEU A 119 9.45 17.63 -8.48
CA LEU A 119 8.96 17.17 -7.18
C LEU A 119 7.43 17.23 -7.11
N VAL A 120 6.83 18.36 -7.50
CA VAL A 120 5.37 18.52 -7.52
C VAL A 120 4.71 17.55 -8.49
N GLU A 121 5.23 17.41 -9.71
CA GLU A 121 4.69 16.47 -10.70
C GLU A 121 4.72 15.02 -10.18
N THR A 122 5.79 14.65 -9.46
CA THR A 122 5.92 13.33 -8.83
C THR A 122 4.91 13.15 -7.69
N LEU A 123 4.80 14.14 -6.79
CA LEU A 123 3.84 14.14 -5.69
C LEU A 123 2.38 14.10 -6.16
N GLU A 124 2.04 14.86 -7.22
CA GLU A 124 0.71 14.82 -7.83
C GLU A 124 0.41 13.45 -8.44
N GLY A 125 1.39 12.82 -9.09
CA GLY A 125 1.25 11.46 -9.64
C GLY A 125 1.02 10.39 -8.57
N ILE A 126 1.65 10.54 -7.40
CA ILE A 126 1.56 9.57 -6.30
C ILE A 126 0.29 9.78 -5.45
N TYR A 127 0.03 11.01 -5.01
CA TYR A 127 -0.99 11.30 -3.99
C TYR A 127 -2.31 11.85 -4.54
N CYS A 128 -2.31 12.43 -5.74
CA CYS A 128 -3.47 13.10 -6.35
C CYS A 128 -4.05 12.33 -7.55
N GLY A 129 -3.68 11.06 -7.72
CA GLY A 129 -4.13 10.21 -8.81
C GLY A 129 -5.53 9.58 -8.59
N PRO A 130 -5.85 8.48 -9.30
CA PRO A 130 -7.11 7.76 -9.15
C PRO A 130 -7.21 6.96 -7.83
N ILE A 131 -6.10 6.89 -7.09
CA ILE A 131 -6.00 6.29 -5.76
C ILE A 131 -5.42 7.38 -4.85
N SER A 132 -6.01 7.57 -3.69
CA SER A 132 -5.54 8.47 -2.65
C SER A 132 -5.23 7.71 -1.36
N TYR A 133 -4.41 8.32 -0.51
CA TYR A 133 -3.97 7.72 0.74
C TYR A 133 -4.18 8.70 1.89
N GLU A 134 -4.68 8.16 3.00
CA GLU A 134 -4.79 8.88 4.28
C GLU A 134 -4.15 8.00 5.34
N PHE A 135 -2.96 8.39 5.79
CA PHE A 135 -2.21 7.65 6.81
C PHE A 135 -1.52 8.56 7.84
N ASN A 136 -1.54 9.88 7.65
CA ASN A 136 -0.83 10.79 8.56
C ASN A 136 -1.47 10.86 9.97
N TYR A 137 -2.69 10.37 10.14
CA TYR A 137 -3.37 10.25 11.43
C TYR A 137 -2.92 9.03 12.25
N LEU A 138 -2.08 8.15 11.69
CA LEU A 138 -1.55 6.98 12.41
C LEU A 138 -0.68 7.43 13.60
N GLU A 139 -0.78 6.68 14.70
CA GLU A 139 -0.18 7.07 15.98
C GLU A 139 1.35 6.92 15.96
N THR A 140 1.87 5.92 15.24
CA THR A 140 3.29 5.61 15.23
C THR A 140 3.99 6.19 13.99
N GLU A 141 5.19 6.73 14.19
CA GLU A 141 6.01 7.20 13.08
C GLU A 141 6.46 6.05 12.18
N ALA A 142 6.79 4.90 12.76
CA ALA A 142 7.15 3.70 12.01
C ALA A 142 6.07 3.28 10.99
N GLU A 143 4.79 3.31 11.37
CA GLU A 143 3.70 3.02 10.44
C GLU A 143 3.58 4.10 9.36
N ARG A 144 3.67 5.38 9.72
CA ARG A 144 3.60 6.49 8.73
C ARG A 144 4.72 6.41 7.71
N GLU A 145 5.94 6.13 8.15
CA GLU A 145 7.10 5.98 7.26
C GLU A 145 7.02 4.71 6.43
N TRP A 146 6.52 3.60 6.99
CA TRP A 146 6.26 2.39 6.22
C TRP A 146 5.24 2.62 5.10
N PHE A 147 4.15 3.33 5.40
CA PHE A 147 3.15 3.69 4.39
C PHE A 147 3.73 4.63 3.33
N ALA A 148 4.44 5.68 3.73
CA ALA A 148 5.11 6.58 2.79
C ALA A 148 6.09 5.81 1.89
N GLN A 149 6.89 4.91 2.45
CA GLN A 149 7.82 4.06 1.70
C GLN A 149 7.09 3.15 0.70
N ARG A 150 6.00 2.50 1.12
CA ARG A 150 5.24 1.60 0.23
C ARG A 150 4.57 2.34 -0.92
N VAL A 151 4.07 3.54 -0.67
CA VAL A 151 3.34 4.37 -1.64
C VAL A 151 4.31 5.05 -2.61
N GLU A 152 5.41 5.62 -2.12
CA GLU A 152 6.35 6.39 -2.93
C GLU A 152 7.28 5.52 -3.79
N ASN A 153 7.62 4.30 -3.36
CA ASN A 153 8.36 3.33 -4.18
C ASN A 153 7.58 2.84 -5.42
N GLY A 154 6.31 3.24 -5.56
CA GLY A 154 5.47 2.92 -6.70
C GLY A 154 4.67 1.63 -6.56
N GLN A 155 3.74 1.44 -7.51
CA GLN A 155 2.90 0.25 -7.59
C GLN A 155 3.56 -0.83 -8.41
N ASP A 156 3.37 -2.08 -7.99
CA ASP A 156 3.84 -3.24 -8.74
C ASP A 156 3.17 -3.26 -10.13
N ALA A 157 3.99 -3.36 -11.18
CA ALA A 157 3.48 -3.35 -12.55
C ALA A 157 2.56 -4.57 -12.76
N ILE A 158 1.30 -4.31 -13.09
CA ILE A 158 0.35 -5.39 -13.41
C ILE A 158 0.74 -6.00 -14.76
N ASP A 159 1.11 -7.27 -14.73
CA ASP A 159 1.46 -8.06 -15.91
C ASP A 159 0.25 -8.25 -16.84
N ASN A 160 0.53 -8.58 -18.10
CA ASN A 160 -0.54 -8.69 -19.10
C ASN A 160 -1.50 -9.85 -18.78
N ALA A 161 -1.01 -10.94 -18.18
CA ALA A 161 -1.87 -12.07 -17.82
C ALA A 161 -2.87 -11.67 -16.72
N ARG A 162 -2.43 -10.95 -15.68
CA ARG A 162 -3.34 -10.44 -14.65
C ARG A 162 -4.32 -9.42 -15.20
N ARG A 163 -3.92 -8.54 -16.12
CA ARG A 163 -4.86 -7.61 -16.79
C ARG A 163 -6.00 -8.34 -17.50
N VAL A 164 -5.67 -9.39 -18.24
CA VAL A 164 -6.68 -10.23 -18.92
C VAL A 164 -7.57 -10.96 -17.91
N GLU A 165 -7.01 -11.43 -16.80
CA GLU A 165 -7.79 -12.06 -15.73
C GLU A 165 -8.79 -11.09 -15.07
N ILE A 166 -8.32 -9.90 -14.69
CA ILE A 166 -9.16 -8.82 -14.14
C ILE A 166 -10.30 -8.49 -15.11
N ALA A 167 -10.00 -8.31 -16.40
CA ALA A 167 -11.03 -8.04 -17.41
C ALA A 167 -12.09 -9.16 -17.50
N LYS A 168 -11.68 -10.43 -17.41
CA LYS A 168 -12.61 -11.57 -17.41
C LYS A 168 -13.51 -11.56 -16.17
N GLU A 169 -12.97 -11.25 -15.00
CA GLU A 169 -13.74 -11.15 -13.75
C GLU A 169 -14.82 -10.04 -13.85
N LEU A 170 -14.44 -8.86 -14.34
CA LEU A 170 -15.36 -7.73 -14.55
C LEU A 170 -16.50 -8.09 -15.53
N ILE A 171 -16.14 -8.68 -16.69
CA ILE A 171 -17.12 -9.06 -17.71
C ILE A 171 -18.09 -10.14 -17.18
N ARG A 172 -17.59 -11.10 -16.39
CA ARG A 172 -18.43 -12.13 -15.77
C ARG A 172 -19.43 -11.54 -14.79
N SER A 173 -19.00 -10.60 -13.96
CA SER A 173 -19.88 -9.89 -13.02
C SER A 173 -21.01 -9.19 -13.77
N GLN A 174 -20.66 -8.41 -14.80
CA GLN A 174 -21.65 -7.69 -15.61
C GLN A 174 -22.60 -8.63 -16.36
N ALA A 175 -22.09 -9.74 -16.92
CA ALA A 175 -22.91 -10.72 -17.62
C ALA A 175 -23.92 -11.41 -16.69
N TRP A 176 -23.52 -11.68 -15.45
CA TRP A 176 -24.39 -12.26 -14.42
C TRP A 176 -25.55 -11.33 -14.06
N ASP A 177 -25.27 -10.06 -13.81
CA ASP A 177 -26.32 -9.08 -13.50
C ASP A 177 -27.30 -8.89 -14.68
N LYS A 178 -26.79 -8.83 -15.91
CA LYS A 178 -27.62 -8.79 -17.12
C LYS A 178 -28.51 -10.04 -17.26
N PHE A 179 -27.96 -11.22 -16.98
CA PHE A 179 -28.73 -12.47 -17.02
C PHE A 179 -29.87 -12.46 -15.99
N LEU A 180 -29.59 -12.05 -14.75
CA LEU A 180 -30.60 -11.96 -13.71
C LEU A 180 -31.69 -10.94 -14.06
N ALA A 181 -31.32 -9.79 -14.65
CA ALA A 181 -32.27 -8.79 -15.11
C ALA A 181 -33.25 -9.35 -16.17
N LEU A 182 -32.76 -10.19 -17.08
CA LEU A 182 -33.58 -10.81 -18.13
C LEU A 182 -34.48 -11.93 -17.62
N LYS A 183 -33.98 -12.78 -16.72
CA LYS A 183 -34.70 -13.97 -16.25
C LYS A 183 -35.64 -13.70 -15.08
N PHE A 184 -35.29 -12.75 -14.21
CA PHE A 184 -36.04 -12.45 -13.00
C PHE A 184 -36.34 -10.94 -12.90
N PRO A 185 -37.13 -10.39 -13.85
CA PRO A 185 -37.35 -8.94 -13.94
C PRO A 185 -38.08 -8.35 -12.73
N THR A 186 -38.89 -9.15 -12.03
CA THR A 186 -39.68 -8.72 -10.86
C THR A 186 -38.92 -8.78 -9.54
N VAL A 187 -37.74 -9.41 -9.52
CA VAL A 187 -36.99 -9.67 -8.29
C VAL A 187 -36.01 -8.52 -8.02
N LYS A 188 -36.00 -8.02 -6.79
CA LYS A 188 -34.97 -7.10 -6.30
C LYS A 188 -33.67 -7.88 -6.10
N ARG A 189 -32.64 -7.54 -6.89
CA ARG A 189 -31.41 -8.33 -7.01
C ARG A 189 -30.15 -7.66 -6.44
N TYR A 190 -30.23 -6.38 -6.04
CA TYR A 190 -29.09 -5.63 -5.47
C TYR A 190 -27.83 -5.75 -6.32
N CYS A 191 -27.93 -5.41 -7.62
CA CYS A 191 -26.85 -5.54 -8.59
C CYS A 191 -25.60 -4.75 -8.21
N GLY A 192 -24.45 -5.24 -8.69
CA GLY A 192 -23.15 -4.58 -8.57
C GLY A 192 -22.77 -3.78 -9.81
N GLU A 193 -23.73 -3.41 -10.67
CA GLU A 193 -23.47 -2.62 -11.88
C GLU A 193 -22.83 -1.27 -11.50
N GLY A 194 -21.65 -0.98 -12.06
CA GLY A 194 -20.83 0.19 -11.71
C GLY A 194 -19.86 -0.02 -10.55
N ALA A 195 -19.94 -1.16 -9.85
CA ALA A 195 -19.06 -1.55 -8.76
C ALA A 195 -18.42 -2.94 -8.98
N GLU A 196 -18.29 -3.38 -10.23
CA GLU A 196 -17.76 -4.70 -10.60
C GLU A 196 -16.31 -4.92 -10.11
N SER A 197 -15.56 -3.83 -9.94
CA SER A 197 -14.19 -3.85 -9.39
C SER A 197 -14.11 -4.48 -8.00
N ILE A 198 -15.18 -4.46 -7.21
CA ILE A 198 -15.20 -5.12 -5.89
C ILE A 198 -14.94 -6.62 -5.98
N LEU A 199 -15.37 -7.28 -7.06
CA LEU A 199 -15.13 -8.70 -7.28
C LEU A 199 -13.63 -8.96 -7.49
N THR A 200 -12.97 -8.10 -8.27
CA THR A 200 -11.53 -8.18 -8.52
C THR A 200 -10.72 -7.90 -7.26
N PHE A 201 -11.21 -7.01 -6.39
CA PHE A 201 -10.63 -6.76 -5.07
C PHE A 201 -10.64 -8.02 -4.20
N PHE A 202 -11.81 -8.66 -4.04
CA PHE A 202 -11.91 -9.90 -3.25
C PHE A 202 -11.09 -11.04 -3.83
N SER A 203 -11.11 -11.23 -5.16
CA SER A 203 -10.27 -12.23 -5.84
C SER A 203 -8.79 -12.01 -5.54
N SER A 204 -8.32 -10.76 -5.61
CA SER A 204 -6.92 -10.41 -5.31
C SER A 204 -6.58 -10.66 -3.83
N LEU A 205 -7.44 -10.22 -2.92
CA LEU A 205 -7.25 -10.37 -1.48
C LEU A 205 -7.15 -11.86 -1.08
N LEU A 206 -8.04 -12.69 -1.61
CA LEU A 206 -8.05 -14.13 -1.33
C LEU A 206 -6.82 -14.83 -1.92
N LYS A 207 -6.32 -14.39 -3.08
CA LYS A 207 -5.08 -14.93 -3.66
C LYS A 207 -3.85 -14.58 -2.84
N LEU A 208 -3.73 -13.32 -2.42
CA LEU A 208 -2.61 -12.86 -1.58
C LEU A 208 -2.57 -13.61 -0.25
N THR A 209 -3.72 -13.73 0.42
CA THR A 209 -3.81 -14.48 1.69
C THR A 209 -3.53 -15.97 1.54
N ALA A 210 -3.91 -16.59 0.41
CA ALA A 210 -3.62 -17.99 0.12
C ALA A 210 -2.15 -18.25 -0.24
N ALA A 211 -1.47 -17.27 -0.85
CA ALA A 211 -0.07 -17.38 -1.24
C ALA A 211 0.89 -17.42 -0.02
N GLY A 212 0.46 -16.92 1.14
CA GLY A 212 1.25 -16.95 2.37
C GLY A 212 2.45 -15.99 2.36
N GLU A 213 2.38 -14.96 1.53
CA GLU A 213 3.29 -13.80 1.56
C GLU A 213 2.80 -12.72 2.54
#